data_AF-A0A494VU66-F1
#
_entry.id   AF-A0A494VU66-F1
#
_cell.length_a   1.000
_cell.length_b   1.000
_cell.length_c   1.000
_cell.angle_alpha   90.00
_cell.angle_beta   90.00
_cell.angle_gamma   90.00
#
_symmetry.space_group_name_H-M   'P 1'
#
loop_
_entity.id
_entity.type
_entity.pdbx_description
1 polymer ?
#
loop_
_entity_poly.entity_id
_entity_poly.type
_entity_poly.pdbx_seq_one_letter_code
_entity_poly.pdbx_strand_id
1 'polypeptide(L)'
;MNDPYLDSLKYLVLIKGNTLLSVSHEAKQLSELITRQTNHQIAEVTILRLYGFMTQKFPPSAFTKNTLAQFCGFENYVAFCEEQESRLE
;
A
#
# COMPACT_ATOMS: atom_id res chain seq x y z
N MET A 1 13.64 4.38 11.78
CA MET A 1 13.28 3.07 11.17
C MET A 1 12.89 3.35 9.74
N ASN A 2 13.83 3.11 8.82
CA ASN A 2 13.55 3.19 7.39
C ASN A 2 12.84 1.88 7.03
N ASP A 3 11.65 1.91 6.44
CA ASP A 3 10.98 0.70 5.93
C ASP A 3 11.48 0.50 4.49
N PRO A 4 12.49 -0.37 4.24
CA PRO A 4 13.15 -0.44 2.93
C PRO A 4 12.21 -0.95 1.84
N TYR A 5 11.22 -1.78 2.19
CA TYR A 5 10.31 -2.41 1.25
C TYR A 5 8.98 -1.66 1.07
N LEU A 6 8.76 -0.56 1.79
CA LEU A 6 7.50 0.18 1.71
C LEU A 6 7.27 0.78 0.33
N ASP A 7 8.31 1.29 -0.33
CA ASP A 7 8.18 1.81 -1.70
C ASP A 7 7.95 0.69 -2.73
N SER A 8 8.55 -0.48 -2.54
CA SER A 8 8.25 -1.67 -3.35
C SER A 8 6.79 -2.10 -3.20
N LEU A 9 6.26 -2.10 -1.97
CA LEU A 9 4.86 -2.43 -1.71
C LEU A 9 3.92 -1.43 -2.39
N LYS A 10 4.19 -0.12 -2.24
CA LYS A 10 3.41 0.93 -2.92
C LYS A 10 3.38 0.70 -4.42
N TYR A 11 4.53 0.43 -5.04
CA TYR A 11 4.61 0.17 -6.48
C TYR A 11 3.79 -1.06 -6.89
N LEU A 12 3.87 -2.15 -6.12
CA LEU A 12 3.10 -3.36 -6.38
C LEU A 12 1.59 -3.13 -6.27
N VAL A 13 1.16 -2.31 -5.30
CA VAL A 13 -0.25 -1.90 -5.13
C VAL A 13 -0.74 -1.14 -6.36
N LEU A 14 0.07 -0.23 -6.93
CA LEU A 14 -0.27 0.49 -8.16
C LEU A 14 -0.42 -0.45 -9.36
N ILE A 15 0.50 -1.40 -9.52
CA ILE A 15 0.43 -2.42 -10.59
C ILE A 15 -0.84 -3.26 -10.42
N LYS A 16 -1.09 -3.76 -9.20
CA LYS A 16 -2.25 -4.61 -8.90
C LYS A 16 -3.57 -3.86 -9.10
N GLY A 17 -3.61 -2.58 -8.74
CA GLY A 17 -4.74 -1.69 -8.96
C GLY A 17 -4.85 -1.14 -10.37
N ASN A 18 -3.93 -1.49 -11.27
CA ASN A 18 -3.83 -0.99 -12.66
C ASN A 18 -4.06 0.54 -12.75
N THR A 19 -3.45 1.29 -11.83
CA THR A 19 -3.70 2.73 -11.62
C THR A 19 -2.38 3.47 -11.47
N LEU A 20 -2.30 4.68 -12.02
CA LEU A 20 -1.12 5.56 -11.93
C LEU A 20 -1.45 6.77 -11.07
N LEU A 21 -1.31 6.66 -9.75
CA LEU A 21 -1.69 7.72 -8.80
C LEU A 21 -1.13 9.10 -9.23
N SER A 22 -1.97 9.91 -9.87
CA SER A 22 -1.64 11.26 -10.35
C SER A 22 -2.63 12.29 -9.81
N VAL A 23 -3.86 11.86 -9.50
CA VAL A 23 -4.94 12.73 -8.99
C VAL A 23 -5.81 12.05 -7.91
N SER A 24 -6.56 12.86 -7.14
CA SER A 24 -7.46 12.38 -6.07
C SER A 24 -8.48 11.33 -6.52
N HIS A 25 -8.95 11.39 -7.77
CA HIS A 25 -9.89 10.41 -8.32
C HIS A 25 -9.31 8.98 -8.32
N GLU A 26 -8.01 8.84 -8.60
CA GLU A 26 -7.32 7.55 -8.61
C GLU A 26 -7.09 7.01 -7.20
N ALA A 27 -6.78 7.90 -6.24
CA ALA A 27 -6.67 7.52 -4.84
C ALA A 27 -8.00 6.97 -4.30
N LYS A 28 -9.14 7.54 -4.70
CA LYS A 28 -10.47 7.06 -4.34
C LYS A 28 -10.73 5.66 -4.89
N GLN A 29 -10.51 5.48 -6.20
CA GLN A 29 -10.70 4.18 -6.86
C GLN A 29 -9.83 3.11 -6.22
N LEU A 30 -8.56 3.42 -5.94
CA LEU A 30 -7.65 2.49 -5.28
C LEU A 30 -8.12 2.13 -3.87
N SER A 31 -8.56 3.12 -3.08
CA SER A 31 -9.16 2.93 -1.75
C SER A 31 -10.36 1.98 -1.79
N GLU A 32 -11.30 2.21 -2.71
CA GLU A 32 -12.47 1.34 -2.88
C GLU A 32 -12.06 -0.08 -3.28
N LEU A 33 -11.10 -0.20 -4.19
CA LEU A 33 -10.66 -1.48 -4.72
C LEU A 33 -9.89 -2.31 -3.68
N ILE A 34 -9.05 -1.68 -2.86
CA ILE A 34 -8.41 -2.31 -1.69
C ILE A 34 -9.47 -2.78 -0.70
N THR A 35 -10.46 -1.94 -0.39
CA THR A 35 -11.52 -2.26 0.58
C THR A 35 -12.36 -3.44 0.10
N ARG A 36 -12.70 -3.49 -1.19
CA ARG A 36 -13.47 -4.61 -1.78
C ARG A 36 -12.72 -5.93 -1.72
N GLN A 37 -11.40 -5.93 -1.94
CA GLN A 37 -10.61 -7.18 -1.96
C GLN A 37 -10.20 -7.66 -0.57
N THR A 38 -9.87 -6.74 0.34
CA THR A 38 -9.33 -7.10 1.66
C THR A 38 -10.37 -7.06 2.77
N ASN A 39 -11.56 -6.53 2.50
CA ASN A 39 -12.58 -6.18 3.50
C ASN A 39 -12.11 -5.14 4.54
N HIS A 40 -10.93 -4.54 4.34
CA HIS A 40 -10.36 -3.55 5.24
C HIS A 40 -10.41 -2.15 4.60
N GLN A 41 -11.06 -1.22 5.30
CA GLN A 41 -11.23 0.13 4.78
C GLN A 41 -9.96 0.97 4.98
N ILE A 42 -9.39 1.46 3.88
CA ILE A 42 -8.33 2.47 3.87
C ILE A 42 -8.90 3.74 3.26
N ALA A 43 -8.90 4.85 3.98
CA ALA A 43 -9.44 6.10 3.46
C ALA A 43 -8.59 6.66 2.30
N GLU A 44 -9.23 7.34 1.35
CA GLU A 44 -8.57 8.06 0.25
C GLU A 44 -7.42 8.95 0.74
N VAL A 45 -7.64 9.71 1.82
CA VAL A 45 -6.62 10.58 2.41
C VAL A 45 -5.38 9.82 2.89
N THR A 46 -5.55 8.56 3.32
CA THR A 46 -4.43 7.69 3.71
C THR A 46 -3.62 7.27 2.49
N ILE A 47 -4.28 6.98 1.37
CA ILE A 47 -3.62 6.70 0.08
C ILE A 47 -2.85 7.95 -0.39
N LEU A 48 -3.49 9.12 -0.41
CA LEU A 48 -2.82 10.37 -0.80
C LEU A 48 -1.57 10.67 0.05
N ARG A 49 -1.66 10.45 1.37
CA ARG A 49 -0.49 10.58 2.27
C ARG A 49 0.59 9.55 1.97
N LEU A 50 0.22 8.29 1.74
CA LEU A 50 1.15 7.19 1.46
C LEU A 50 2.02 7.47 0.23
N TYR A 51 1.44 8.06 -0.81
CA TYR A 51 2.12 8.41 -2.06
C TYR A 51 2.66 9.85 -2.11
N GLY A 52 2.59 10.60 -1.00
CA GLY A 52 3.23 11.92 -0.89
C GLY A 52 2.41 13.10 -1.42
N PHE A 53 1.16 12.91 -1.82
CA PHE A 53 0.26 14.00 -2.25
C PHE A 53 -0.26 14.85 -1.08
N MET A 54 -0.20 14.34 0.15
CA MET A 54 -0.52 15.07 1.36
C MET A 54 0.55 14.86 2.42
N THR A 55 0.78 15.88 3.24
CA THR A 55 1.70 15.78 4.38
C THR A 55 1.19 14.76 5.38
N GLN A 56 2.10 13.89 5.83
CA GLN A 56 1.84 12.96 6.93
C GLN A 56 2.85 13.22 8.05
N LYS A 57 2.34 13.29 9.29
CA LYS A 57 3.18 13.48 10.48
C LYS A 57 3.79 12.17 10.97
N PHE A 58 3.16 11.05 10.63
CA PHE A 58 3.53 9.71 11.09
C PHE A 58 3.55 8.74 9.90
N PRO A 59 4.44 7.73 9.92
CA PRO A 59 4.45 6.68 8.91
C PRO A 59 3.15 5.87 8.91
N PRO A 60 2.84 5.15 7.82
CA PRO A 60 1.66 4.31 7.76
C PRO A 60 1.68 3.25 8.86
N SER A 61 0.53 3.07 9.52
CA SER A 61 0.37 2.07 10.57
C SER A 61 0.60 0.64 10.06
N ALA A 62 0.95 -0.27 10.97
CA ALA A 62 1.05 -1.69 10.68
C ALA A 62 -0.22 -2.23 10.00
N PHE A 63 -1.41 -1.79 10.44
CA PHE A 63 -2.68 -2.10 9.79
C PHE A 63 -2.70 -1.72 8.30
N THR A 64 -2.29 -0.49 7.96
CA THR A 64 -2.25 -0.03 6.57
C THR A 64 -1.29 -0.88 5.74
N LYS A 65 -0.08 -1.12 6.24
CA LYS A 65 0.91 -1.96 5.53
C LYS A 65 0.39 -3.38 5.33
N ASN A 66 -0.28 -3.94 6.34
CA ASN A 66 -0.84 -5.28 6.28
C ASN A 66 -1.94 -5.38 5.21
N THR A 67 -2.88 -4.44 5.24
CA THR A 67 -3.96 -4.37 4.26
C THR A 67 -3.43 -4.24 2.83
N LEU A 68 -2.39 -3.43 2.62
CA LEU A 68 -1.76 -3.30 1.31
C LEU A 68 -1.06 -4.60 0.86
N ALA A 69 -0.36 -5.28 1.77
CA ALA A 69 0.25 -6.58 1.48
C ALA A 69 -0.81 -7.63 1.12
N GLN A 70 -1.91 -7.69 1.88
CA GLN A 70 -3.05 -8.56 1.60
C GLN A 70 -3.69 -8.26 0.25
N PHE A 71 -3.84 -6.98 -0.08
CA PHE A 71 -4.33 -6.57 -1.40
C PHE A 71 -3.44 -7.07 -2.54
N CYS A 72 -2.13 -7.11 -2.32
CA CYS A 72 -1.16 -7.65 -3.28
C CYS A 72 -1.11 -9.19 -3.31
N GLY A 73 -1.80 -9.89 -2.40
CA GLY A 73 -1.86 -11.36 -2.35
C GLY A 73 -0.96 -12.00 -1.29
N PHE A 74 -0.33 -11.21 -0.42
CA PHE A 74 0.47 -11.71 0.69
C PHE A 74 -0.41 -11.95 1.93
N GLU A 75 0.01 -12.83 2.83
CA GLU A 75 -0.72 -13.02 4.09
C GLU A 75 -0.72 -11.73 4.95
N ASN A 76 0.45 -11.09 5.03
CA ASN A 76 0.69 -9.94 5.87
C ASN A 76 1.94 -9.16 5.39
N TYR A 77 2.22 -7.99 5.99
CA TYR A 77 3.37 -7.18 5.59
C TYR A 77 4.73 -7.86 5.87
N VAL A 78 4.82 -8.68 6.92
CA VAL A 78 6.05 -9.41 7.25
C VAL A 78 6.36 -10.44 6.17
N ALA A 79 5.37 -11.23 5.75
CA ALA A 79 5.50 -12.20 4.67
C ALA A 79 5.94 -11.54 3.35
N PHE A 80 5.44 -10.32 3.06
CA PHE A 80 5.92 -9.54 1.92
C PHE A 80 7.40 -9.17 2.06
N CYS A 81 7.83 -8.68 3.23
CA CYS A 81 9.23 -8.33 3.49
C CYS A 81 10.16 -9.55 3.35
N GLU A 82 9.76 -10.71 3.90
CA GLU A 82 10.52 -11.96 3.78
C GLU A 82 10.67 -12.38 2.31
N GLU A 83 9.62 -12.25 1.50
CA GLU A 83 9.73 -12.53 0.05
C GLU A 83 10.64 -11.52 -0.67
N GLN A 84 10.60 -10.23 -0.31
CA GLN A 84 11.50 -9.25 -0.92
C GLN A 84 12.96 -9.51 -0.54
N GLU A 85 13.22 -9.91 0.70
CA GLU A 85 14.56 -10.25 1.18
C GLU A 85 15.11 -11.49 0.47
N SER A 86 14.30 -12.56 0.35
CA SER A 86 14.70 -13.78 -0.37
C SER A 86 14.97 -13.56 -1.86
N ARG A 87 14.41 -12.51 -2.48
CA ARG A 87 14.67 -12.15 -3.89
C ARG A 87 15.96 -11.36 -4.09
N LEU A 88 16.56 -10.85 -3.01
CA LEU A 88 17.81 -10.10 -3.04
C LEU A 88 19.05 -10.98 -2.79
N GLU A 89 18.84 -12.23 -2.36
CA GLU A 89 19.85 -13.30 -2.25
C GLU A 89 20.02 -14.07 -3.58
#